data_AF-A0A8S0ZNI7-F1
#
_entry.id   AF-A0A8S0ZNI7-F1
#
_cell.length_a   1.000
_cell.length_b   1.000
_cell.length_c   1.000
_cell.angle_alpha   90.00
_cell.angle_beta   90.00
_cell.angle_gamma   90.00
#
_symmetry.space_group_name_H-M   'P 1'
#
loop_
_entity.id
_entity.type
_entity.pdbx_description
1 polymer ?
#
loop_
_entity_poly.entity_id
_entity_poly.type
_entity_poly.pdbx_seq_one_letter_code
_entity_poly.pdbx_strand_id
1 'polypeptide(L)'
;MDPACSQHKNNEVFFIYSDKDEESPEESPQSAQLESTEISTQTMRSSTDRRAMLTKLPLIPGIVLHHRKRKKTKFMNWKRYHRLNVIYSFLEDLERDFPAICTVSVIGKSVEGRSIKMLKISNSNAANEAIWVDAAIHSREWISTAVVTYIANYIVKNFKSLPSSITDKDWHIVPVLNPDGYEYTHTRDRMWRKNRARYGGKCCGVDLNRNFRQYTKLMEKVIKWEIQKTSRILPAVLVQTGAIP
;
A
#
# COMPACT_ATOMS: atom_id res chain seq x y z
N MET A 1 11.80 -19.08 22.61
CA MET A 1 11.87 -17.61 22.49
C MET A 1 12.41 -17.10 23.80
N ASP A 2 13.47 -16.29 23.77
CA ASP A 2 14.03 -15.68 24.98
C ASP A 2 13.00 -14.69 25.58
N PRO A 3 12.56 -14.86 26.83
CA PRO A 3 11.63 -13.96 27.51
C PRO A 3 12.10 -12.49 27.55
N ALA A 4 13.41 -12.27 27.49
CA ALA A 4 14.04 -10.95 27.60
C ALA A 4 13.75 -10.02 26.41
N CYS A 5 13.34 -10.54 25.25
CA CYS A 5 13.12 -9.72 24.05
C CYS A 5 11.66 -9.25 23.83
N SER A 6 10.79 -9.31 24.85
CA SER A 6 9.34 -9.16 24.67
C SER A 6 8.76 -7.74 24.81
N GLN A 7 9.51 -6.71 25.23
CA GLN A 7 8.87 -5.43 25.64
C GLN A 7 9.60 -4.12 25.29
N HIS A 8 10.33 -4.03 24.18
CA HIS A 8 10.84 -2.72 23.75
C HIS A 8 9.80 -1.98 22.88
N LYS A 9 9.09 -1.03 23.48
CA LYS A 9 8.24 -0.04 22.80
C LYS A 9 9.12 1.15 22.41
N ASN A 10 9.32 1.37 21.11
CA ASN A 10 9.84 2.63 20.61
C ASN A 10 8.74 3.36 19.85
N ASN A 11 8.46 4.59 20.28
CA ASN A 11 7.46 5.50 19.70
C ASN A 11 7.84 6.03 18.30
N GLU A 12 8.99 5.64 17.76
CA GLU A 12 9.52 6.08 16.46
C GLU A 12 9.32 5.05 15.33
N VAL A 13 8.81 3.85 15.63
CA VAL A 13 8.64 2.77 14.62
C VAL A 13 7.20 2.73 14.08
N PHE A 14 6.52 3.88 14.08
CA PHE A 14 5.23 4.09 13.43
C PHE A 14 5.24 5.39 12.65
N PHE A 15 5.43 5.27 11.33
CA PHE A 15 4.76 6.11 10.35
C PHE A 15 4.35 5.20 9.19
N ILE A 16 3.16 4.57 9.32
CA ILE A 16 2.41 4.04 8.15
C ILE A 16 1.42 5.12 7.65
N TYR A 17 1.36 6.25 8.36
CA TYR A 17 0.63 7.44 7.95
C TYR A 17 1.64 8.58 7.94
N SER A 18 2.05 8.99 6.74
CA SER A 18 2.59 10.32 6.57
C SER A 18 1.37 11.23 6.49
N ASP A 19 1.05 11.95 7.55
CA ASP A 19 0.30 13.20 7.41
C ASP A 19 1.21 14.10 6.56
N LYS A 20 0.99 14.13 5.26
CA LYS A 20 1.54 15.16 4.38
C LYS A 20 0.48 16.24 4.22
N ASP A 21 0.18 16.92 5.31
CA ASP A 21 -0.46 18.23 5.27
C ASP A 21 0.48 19.19 6.01
N GLU A 22 1.54 19.62 5.32
CA GLU A 22 2.26 20.85 5.65
C GLU A 22 2.95 21.38 4.38
N GLU A 23 2.32 22.42 3.83
CA GLU A 23 2.84 23.53 3.02
C GLU A 23 4.03 23.29 2.07
N SER A 24 3.71 23.16 0.78
CA SER A 24 4.64 23.55 -0.29
C SER A 24 4.53 25.07 -0.54
N PRO A 25 5.61 25.85 -0.43
CA PRO A 25 5.62 27.23 -0.91
C PRO A 25 5.61 27.26 -2.44
N GLU A 26 4.81 28.18 -2.97
CA GLU A 26 4.70 28.53 -4.38
C GLU A 26 6.08 28.90 -4.98
N GLU A 27 6.46 28.25 -6.08
CA GLU A 27 7.46 28.80 -7.00
C GLU A 27 6.81 29.06 -8.37
N SER A 28 6.85 30.33 -8.76
CA SER A 28 6.36 30.91 -10.01
C SER A 28 7.10 30.38 -11.25
N PRO A 29 6.45 30.27 -12.43
CA PRO A 29 7.11 29.81 -13.64
C PRO A 29 7.91 30.94 -14.31
N GLN A 30 9.23 30.79 -14.37
CA GLN A 30 10.07 31.58 -15.27
C GLN A 30 10.16 30.92 -16.65
N SER A 31 9.88 31.75 -17.65
CA SER A 31 9.92 31.51 -19.09
C SER A 31 11.33 31.20 -19.61
N ALA A 32 11.44 30.19 -20.48
CA ALA A 32 12.50 30.09 -21.47
C ALA A 32 11.93 29.59 -22.80
N GLN A 33 12.16 30.38 -23.85
CA GLN A 33 11.72 30.16 -25.23
C GLN A 33 12.85 29.57 -26.09
N LEU A 34 12.41 28.81 -27.12
CA LEU A 34 13.08 28.41 -28.37
C LEU A 34 14.30 27.47 -28.26
N GLU A 35 14.50 26.46 -29.11
CA GLU A 35 14.34 26.41 -30.58
C GLU A 35 13.72 25.09 -31.09
N SER A 36 12.88 25.22 -32.11
CA SER A 36 12.36 24.16 -32.96
C SER A 36 13.28 23.94 -34.16
N THR A 37 13.73 22.71 -34.41
CA THR A 37 14.19 22.29 -35.74
C THR A 37 13.20 21.31 -36.33
N GLU A 38 12.57 21.75 -37.42
CA GLU A 38 11.64 21.01 -38.26
C GLU A 38 12.33 19.83 -38.95
N ILE A 39 11.70 18.66 -38.98
CA ILE A 39 11.84 17.73 -40.10
C ILE A 39 10.43 17.33 -40.54
N SER A 40 10.17 17.68 -41.80
CA SER A 40 8.92 17.52 -42.52
C SER A 40 8.52 16.05 -42.71
N THR A 41 7.22 15.87 -42.82
CA THR A 41 6.44 14.64 -42.82
C THR A 41 6.66 13.78 -44.07
N GLN A 42 6.51 12.46 -43.90
CA GLN A 42 5.84 11.66 -44.92
C GLN A 42 5.02 10.53 -44.29
N THR A 43 3.71 10.69 -44.37
CA THR A 43 2.69 9.68 -44.14
C THR A 43 2.78 8.63 -45.25
N MET A 44 2.95 7.35 -44.89
CA MET A 44 2.57 6.24 -45.76
C MET A 44 1.69 5.25 -45.01
N ARG A 45 0.61 4.94 -45.70
CA ARG A 45 -0.52 4.10 -45.35
C ARG A 45 -0.13 2.64 -45.17
N SER A 46 -1.06 1.92 -44.56
CA SER A 46 -1.33 0.49 -44.76
C SER A 46 -0.62 -0.50 -43.84
N SER A 47 -1.49 -1.22 -43.14
CA SER A 47 -1.27 -2.36 -42.27
C SER A 47 -1.04 -3.64 -43.07
N THR A 48 0.18 -3.91 -43.55
CA THR A 48 0.68 -5.25 -43.90
C THR A 48 2.19 -5.12 -44.19
N ASP A 49 2.99 -6.15 -43.88
CA ASP A 49 4.45 -6.24 -44.11
C ASP A 49 5.45 -5.66 -43.09
N ARG A 50 5.35 -6.09 -41.82
CA ARG A 50 6.51 -6.12 -40.90
C ARG A 50 7.27 -7.45 -40.88
N ARG A 51 7.07 -8.33 -41.86
CA ARG A 51 7.67 -9.69 -41.88
C ARG A 51 8.82 -9.87 -42.88
N ALA A 52 9.16 -8.85 -43.67
CA ALA A 52 10.18 -8.95 -44.72
C ALA A 52 11.26 -7.86 -44.65
N MET A 53 11.78 -7.55 -43.46
CA MET A 53 12.90 -6.59 -43.31
C MET A 53 13.91 -6.98 -42.21
N LEU A 54 14.18 -8.27 -42.04
CA LEU A 54 15.18 -8.79 -41.08
C LEU A 54 16.06 -9.91 -41.69
N THR A 55 16.61 -9.70 -42.89
CA THR A 55 17.56 -10.68 -43.48
C THR A 55 18.82 -10.08 -44.09
N LYS A 56 19.17 -8.82 -43.78
CA LYS A 56 20.47 -8.25 -44.19
C LYS A 56 21.07 -7.35 -43.11
N LEU A 57 21.59 -7.95 -42.03
CA LEU A 57 22.68 -7.35 -41.27
C LEU A 57 23.88 -8.33 -41.29
N PRO A 58 25.11 -7.84 -41.50
CA PRO A 58 26.29 -8.69 -41.53
C PRO A 58 26.55 -9.29 -40.14
N LEU A 59 26.81 -10.60 -40.12
CA LEU A 59 27.20 -11.35 -38.92
C LEU A 59 28.60 -10.90 -38.46
N ILE A 60 28.68 -10.28 -37.29
CA ILE A 60 29.95 -10.02 -36.59
C ILE A 60 30.44 -11.38 -36.02
N PRO A 61 31.61 -11.91 -36.43
CA PRO A 61 32.14 -13.14 -35.84
C PRO A 61 32.54 -12.87 -34.39
N GLY A 62 31.90 -13.55 -33.42
CA GLY A 62 32.30 -13.50 -32.01
C GLY A 62 31.19 -13.19 -31.00
N ILE A 63 29.97 -12.85 -31.42
CA ILE A 63 28.85 -12.68 -30.49
C ILE A 63 28.25 -14.06 -30.19
N VAL A 64 28.72 -14.71 -29.12
CA VAL A 64 27.97 -15.80 -28.49
C VAL A 64 26.70 -15.18 -27.91
N LEU A 65 25.58 -15.32 -28.60
CA LEU A 65 24.26 -15.05 -28.03
C LEU A 65 24.05 -16.04 -26.88
N HIS A 66 24.42 -15.65 -25.66
CA HIS A 66 23.95 -16.32 -24.48
C HIS A 66 22.43 -16.21 -24.47
N HIS A 67 21.76 -17.28 -24.90
CA HIS A 67 20.34 -17.45 -24.71
C HIS A 67 20.09 -17.58 -23.21
N ARG A 68 20.03 -16.44 -22.52
CA ARG A 68 19.72 -16.35 -21.10
C ARG A 68 18.29 -16.84 -20.97
N LYS A 69 18.12 -18.13 -20.63
CA LYS A 69 16.80 -18.74 -20.35
C LYS A 69 16.02 -17.75 -19.50
N ARG A 70 14.99 -17.14 -20.09
CA ARG A 70 14.15 -16.17 -19.40
C ARG A 70 13.60 -16.89 -18.17
N LYS A 71 14.02 -16.47 -16.96
CA LYS A 71 13.49 -17.05 -15.72
C LYS A 71 11.97 -16.91 -15.82
N LYS A 72 11.23 -18.02 -15.86
CA LYS A 72 9.77 -18.00 -15.79
C LYS A 72 9.42 -17.21 -14.52
N THR A 73 8.87 -16.01 -14.69
CA THR A 73 8.31 -15.24 -13.57
C THR A 73 7.21 -16.12 -12.98
N LYS A 74 7.35 -16.48 -11.71
CA LYS A 74 6.35 -17.32 -11.04
C LYS A 74 5.09 -16.47 -10.87
N PHE A 75 4.01 -16.87 -11.52
CA PHE A 75 2.71 -16.19 -11.37
C PHE A 75 2.05 -16.59 -10.04
N MET A 76 1.31 -15.65 -9.45
CA MET A 76 0.55 -15.86 -8.22
C MET A 76 -0.62 -16.83 -8.45
N ASN A 77 -0.81 -17.78 -7.52
CA ASN A 77 -1.93 -18.72 -7.50
C ASN A 77 -2.23 -19.17 -6.07
N TRP A 78 -3.43 -19.64 -5.78
CA TRP A 78 -3.82 -20.03 -4.41
C TRP A 78 -3.60 -21.52 -4.08
N LYS A 79 -2.71 -22.19 -4.84
CA LYS A 79 -2.31 -23.59 -4.58
C LYS A 79 -1.04 -23.70 -3.71
N ARG A 80 -0.41 -22.56 -3.40
CA ARG A 80 0.81 -22.48 -2.57
C ARG A 80 0.96 -21.09 -1.96
N TYR A 81 1.80 -20.96 -0.93
CA TYR A 81 2.23 -19.66 -0.41
C TYR A 81 3.40 -19.11 -1.23
N HIS A 82 3.37 -17.80 -1.47
CA HIS A 82 4.29 -17.13 -2.40
C HIS A 82 5.28 -16.24 -1.66
N ARG A 83 6.44 -16.02 -2.29
CA ARG A 83 7.46 -15.05 -1.84
C ARG A 83 6.95 -13.63 -2.08
N LEU A 84 7.53 -12.66 -1.36
CA LEU A 84 7.12 -11.25 -1.41
C LEU A 84 7.07 -10.68 -2.84
N ASN A 85 8.08 -10.99 -3.65
CA ASN A 85 8.19 -10.48 -5.01
C ASN A 85 7.04 -10.97 -5.92
N VAL A 86 6.58 -12.21 -5.76
CA VAL A 86 5.45 -12.75 -6.54
C VAL A 86 4.15 -12.05 -6.16
N ILE A 87 3.96 -11.76 -4.87
CA ILE A 87 2.80 -11.00 -4.38
C ILE A 87 2.83 -9.57 -4.94
N TYR A 88 3.99 -8.92 -4.98
CA TYR A 88 4.11 -7.57 -5.54
C TYR A 88 3.88 -7.52 -7.05
N SER A 89 4.43 -8.49 -7.80
CA SER A 89 4.12 -8.60 -9.23
C SER A 89 2.65 -8.86 -9.47
N PHE A 90 1.98 -9.62 -8.60
CA PHE A 90 0.52 -9.81 -8.70
C PHE A 90 -0.28 -8.52 -8.52
N LEU A 91 0.11 -7.63 -7.60
CA LEU A 91 -0.55 -6.32 -7.47
C LEU A 91 -0.34 -5.47 -8.72
N GLU A 92 0.90 -5.43 -9.23
CA GLU A 92 1.25 -4.72 -10.47
C GLU A 92 0.51 -5.29 -11.69
N ASP A 93 0.32 -6.61 -11.73
CA ASP A 93 -0.47 -7.29 -12.77
C ASP A 93 -1.94 -6.86 -12.69
N LEU A 94 -2.55 -6.76 -11.50
CA LEU A 94 -3.93 -6.30 -11.36
C LEU A 94 -4.11 -4.83 -11.80
N GLU A 95 -3.20 -3.94 -11.43
CA GLU A 95 -3.23 -2.54 -11.89
C GLU A 95 -3.08 -2.44 -13.41
N ARG A 96 -2.12 -3.16 -13.99
CA ARG A 96 -1.90 -3.16 -15.44
C ARG A 96 -3.10 -3.70 -16.21
N ASP A 97 -3.69 -4.78 -15.72
CA ASP A 97 -4.75 -5.50 -16.43
C ASP A 97 -6.15 -4.85 -16.18
N PHE A 98 -6.33 -4.11 -15.07
CA PHE A 98 -7.58 -3.44 -14.68
C PHE A 98 -7.37 -1.97 -14.26
N PRO A 99 -6.75 -1.11 -15.10
CA PRO A 99 -6.30 0.23 -14.70
C PRO A 99 -7.45 1.20 -14.38
N ALA A 100 -8.67 0.92 -14.86
CA ALA A 100 -9.84 1.76 -14.57
C ALA A 100 -10.33 1.65 -13.13
N ILE A 101 -9.98 0.57 -12.42
CA ILE A 101 -10.45 0.30 -11.06
C ILE A 101 -9.32 0.00 -10.08
N CYS A 102 -8.11 -0.28 -10.54
CA CYS A 102 -6.98 -0.65 -9.71
C CYS A 102 -5.86 0.40 -9.74
N THR A 103 -5.31 0.71 -8.57
CA THR A 103 -4.12 1.54 -8.43
C THR A 103 -3.22 0.96 -7.35
N VAL A 104 -1.92 0.81 -7.62
CA VAL A 104 -0.93 0.36 -6.65
C VAL A 104 -0.14 1.55 -6.14
N SER A 105 -0.07 1.70 -4.82
CA SER A 105 0.73 2.74 -4.17
C SER A 105 1.67 2.15 -3.14
N VAL A 106 2.73 2.91 -2.83
CA VAL A 106 3.65 2.60 -1.74
C VAL A 106 3.27 3.48 -0.55
N ILE A 107 2.80 2.87 0.52
CA ILE A 107 2.33 3.58 1.73
C ILE A 107 3.43 3.74 2.79
N GLY A 108 4.60 3.17 2.55
CA GLY A 108 5.74 3.28 3.47
C GLY A 108 6.89 2.36 3.09
N LYS A 109 7.92 2.39 3.93
CA LYS A 109 9.09 1.53 3.83
C LYS A 109 9.28 0.79 5.15
N SER A 110 9.70 -0.46 5.07
CA SER A 110 10.05 -1.27 6.22
C SER A 110 11.43 -0.90 6.77
N VAL A 111 11.83 -1.50 7.89
CA VAL A 111 13.12 -1.20 8.54
C VAL A 111 14.31 -1.64 7.69
N GLU A 112 14.17 -2.71 6.91
CA GLU A 112 15.17 -3.13 5.92
C GLU A 112 14.95 -2.48 4.53
N GLY A 113 14.11 -1.45 4.43
CA GLY A 113 13.95 -0.61 3.22
C GLY A 113 13.01 -1.16 2.14
N ARG A 114 12.24 -2.23 2.41
CA ARG A 114 11.27 -2.78 1.45
C ARG A 114 10.02 -1.90 1.39
N SER A 115 9.50 -1.66 0.19
CA SER A 115 8.22 -0.95 0.01
C SER A 115 7.09 -1.73 0.68
N ILE A 116 6.21 -1.04 1.39
CA ILE A 116 4.91 -1.57 1.81
C ILE A 116 3.91 -1.14 0.74
N LYS A 117 3.39 -2.12 -0.02
CA LYS A 117 2.49 -1.86 -1.14
C LYS A 117 1.03 -2.04 -0.76
N MET A 118 0.19 -1.14 -1.25
CA MET A 118 -1.26 -1.19 -1.15
C MET A 118 -1.86 -1.24 -2.55
N LEU A 119 -2.92 -2.03 -2.73
CA LEU A 119 -3.80 -1.99 -3.90
C LEU A 119 -5.08 -1.27 -3.50
N LYS A 120 -5.40 -0.17 -4.20
CA LYS A 120 -6.72 0.45 -4.18
C LYS A 120 -7.59 -0.19 -5.25
N ILE A 121 -8.80 -0.62 -4.90
CA ILE A 121 -9.85 -1.03 -5.85
C ILE A 121 -11.05 -0.10 -5.68
N SER A 122 -11.44 0.63 -6.71
CA SER A 122 -12.46 1.69 -6.62
C SER A 122 -13.12 1.99 -7.97
N ASN A 123 -14.38 2.41 -7.95
CA ASN A 123 -15.04 3.02 -9.12
C ASN A 123 -14.78 4.54 -9.25
N SER A 124 -13.88 5.10 -8.42
CA SER A 124 -13.52 6.52 -8.34
C SER A 124 -14.66 7.47 -7.94
N ASN A 125 -15.73 6.97 -7.34
CA ASN A 125 -16.78 7.81 -6.77
C ASN A 125 -16.31 8.42 -5.42
N ALA A 126 -16.31 9.74 -5.33
CA ALA A 126 -15.88 10.47 -4.14
C ALA A 126 -16.77 10.23 -2.90
N ALA A 127 -18.00 9.73 -3.09
CA ALA A 127 -18.91 9.39 -1.99
C ALA A 127 -18.64 7.99 -1.39
N ASN A 128 -17.69 7.23 -1.94
CA ASN A 128 -17.38 5.90 -1.44
C ASN A 128 -16.76 5.94 -0.04
N GLU A 129 -17.21 5.04 0.82
CA GLU A 129 -16.53 4.76 2.08
C GLU A 129 -15.28 3.89 1.83
N ALA A 130 -14.22 4.17 2.59
CA ALA A 130 -12.99 3.39 2.55
C ALA A 130 -13.10 2.12 3.40
N ILE A 131 -12.71 0.99 2.83
CA ILE A 131 -12.56 -0.29 3.54
C ILE A 131 -11.08 -0.65 3.56
N TRP A 132 -10.51 -0.78 4.75
CA TRP A 132 -9.13 -1.20 4.94
C TRP A 132 -9.02 -2.70 5.25
N VAL A 133 -8.15 -3.40 4.51
CA VAL A 133 -7.87 -4.83 4.73
C VAL A 133 -6.37 -5.07 4.62
N ASP A 134 -5.73 -5.43 5.74
CA ASP A 134 -4.32 -5.82 5.77
C ASP A 134 -4.09 -7.28 6.17
N ALA A 135 -2.89 -7.78 5.85
CA ALA A 135 -2.44 -9.12 6.18
C ALA A 135 -0.95 -9.14 6.56
N ALA A 136 -0.55 -10.26 7.17
CA ALA A 136 0.81 -10.53 7.59
C ALA A 136 1.45 -9.42 8.44
N ILE A 137 0.69 -8.77 9.32
CA ILE A 137 1.25 -7.98 10.42
C ILE A 137 2.18 -8.86 11.28
N HIS A 138 1.79 -10.12 11.47
CA HIS A 138 2.68 -11.19 11.91
C HIS A 138 3.15 -12.01 10.72
N SER A 139 4.46 -12.09 10.54
CA SER A 139 5.05 -12.64 9.32
C SER A 139 4.81 -14.13 9.06
N ARG A 140 4.68 -14.94 10.12
CA ARG A 140 4.48 -16.39 10.01
C ARG A 140 3.08 -16.82 9.56
N GLU A 141 2.12 -15.91 9.56
CA GLU A 141 0.69 -16.20 9.33
C GLU A 141 0.37 -16.17 7.83
N TRP A 142 1.05 -16.99 7.03
CA TRP A 142 1.01 -16.96 5.55
C TRP A 142 -0.38 -17.08 4.93
N ILE A 143 -1.34 -17.72 5.63
CA ILE A 143 -2.72 -17.83 5.15
C ILE A 143 -3.40 -16.47 5.03
N SER A 144 -3.06 -15.50 5.89
CA SER A 144 -3.63 -14.15 5.82
C SER A 144 -3.35 -13.48 4.48
N THR A 145 -2.09 -13.53 4.02
CA THR A 145 -1.68 -12.99 2.71
C THR A 145 -2.38 -13.70 1.55
N ALA A 146 -2.53 -15.04 1.63
CA ALA A 146 -3.21 -15.80 0.59
C ALA A 146 -4.71 -15.43 0.50
N VAL A 147 -5.39 -15.26 1.63
CA VAL A 147 -6.79 -14.87 1.69
C VAL A 147 -7.00 -13.45 1.17
N VAL A 148 -6.21 -12.49 1.64
CA VAL A 148 -6.36 -11.08 1.24
C VAL A 148 -6.10 -10.90 -0.26
N THR A 149 -5.10 -11.59 -0.81
CA THR A 149 -4.87 -11.57 -2.27
C THR A 149 -5.94 -12.31 -3.08
N TYR A 150 -6.58 -13.34 -2.50
CA TYR A 150 -7.73 -14.01 -3.12
C TYR A 150 -8.92 -13.07 -3.21
N ILE A 151 -9.25 -12.38 -2.11
CA ILE A 151 -10.31 -11.37 -2.03
C ILE A 151 -10.07 -10.29 -3.08
N ALA A 152 -8.84 -9.73 -3.15
CA ALA A 152 -8.48 -8.74 -4.16
C ALA A 152 -8.72 -9.25 -5.58
N ASN A 153 -8.20 -10.44 -5.92
CA ASN A 153 -8.42 -11.02 -7.25
C ASN A 153 -9.91 -11.24 -7.56
N TYR A 154 -10.69 -11.68 -6.57
CA TYR A 154 -12.12 -11.93 -6.75
C TYR A 154 -12.89 -10.64 -7.00
N ILE A 155 -12.64 -9.59 -6.21
CA ILE A 155 -13.29 -8.28 -6.37
C ILE A 155 -12.95 -7.71 -7.75
N VAL A 156 -11.67 -7.66 -8.11
CA VAL A 156 -11.22 -7.07 -9.39
C VAL A 156 -11.82 -7.81 -10.59
N LYS A 157 -11.73 -9.15 -10.61
CA LYS A 157 -12.17 -9.93 -11.77
C LYS A 157 -13.69 -9.99 -11.95
N ASN A 158 -14.44 -9.79 -10.87
CA ASN A 158 -15.90 -9.84 -10.90
C ASN A 158 -16.54 -8.46 -10.72
N PHE A 159 -15.76 -7.37 -10.72
CA PHE A 159 -16.19 -6.03 -10.30
C PHE A 159 -17.53 -5.59 -10.94
N LYS A 160 -17.68 -5.79 -12.25
CA LYS A 160 -18.91 -5.41 -12.99
C LYS A 160 -20.16 -6.21 -12.62
N SER A 161 -20.00 -7.38 -12.02
CA SER A 161 -21.09 -8.28 -11.62
C SER A 161 -21.39 -8.28 -10.12
N LEU A 162 -20.55 -7.62 -9.34
CA LEU A 162 -20.72 -7.54 -7.88
C LEU A 162 -21.78 -6.48 -7.54
N PRO A 163 -22.52 -6.67 -6.42
CA PRO A 163 -23.50 -5.69 -5.97
C PRO A 163 -22.83 -4.36 -5.57
N SER A 164 -23.63 -3.29 -5.61
CA SER A 164 -23.21 -1.94 -5.20
C SER A 164 -22.64 -1.88 -3.77
N SER A 165 -23.11 -2.76 -2.88
CA SER A 165 -22.55 -2.89 -1.53
C SER A 165 -21.05 -3.21 -1.50
N ILE A 166 -20.50 -3.75 -2.60
CA ILE A 166 -19.06 -4.00 -2.78
C ILE A 166 -18.43 -2.98 -3.71
N THR A 167 -19.09 -2.62 -4.83
CA THR A 167 -18.48 -1.74 -5.85
C THR A 167 -18.49 -0.25 -5.47
N ASP A 168 -19.39 0.17 -4.59
CA ASP A 168 -19.49 1.55 -4.07
C ASP A 168 -18.70 1.70 -2.76
N LYS A 169 -17.48 1.16 -2.79
CA LYS A 169 -16.49 1.18 -1.70
C LYS A 169 -15.10 1.35 -2.29
N ASP A 170 -14.25 2.04 -1.55
CA ASP A 170 -12.84 2.15 -1.84
C ASP A 170 -12.07 1.10 -1.03
N TRP A 171 -11.70 -0.01 -1.67
CA TRP A 171 -10.98 -1.09 -1.02
C TRP A 171 -9.48 -0.79 -0.99
N HIS A 172 -8.93 -0.64 0.21
CA HIS A 172 -7.52 -0.43 0.49
C HIS A 172 -6.90 -1.72 1.01
N ILE A 173 -6.20 -2.45 0.13
CA ILE A 173 -5.72 -3.81 0.42
C ILE A 173 -4.19 -3.84 0.56
N VAL A 174 -3.71 -4.24 1.74
CA VAL A 174 -2.28 -4.39 2.04
C VAL A 174 -1.95 -5.86 2.33
N PRO A 175 -1.52 -6.66 1.32
CA PRO A 175 -1.37 -8.10 1.50
C PRO A 175 -0.19 -8.49 2.41
N VAL A 176 0.80 -7.62 2.57
CA VAL A 176 1.97 -7.84 3.44
C VAL A 176 2.37 -6.55 4.14
N LEU A 177 1.88 -6.37 5.38
CA LEU A 177 2.20 -5.21 6.20
C LEU A 177 3.62 -5.28 6.81
N ASN A 178 4.13 -6.49 7.06
CA ASN A 178 5.48 -6.73 7.58
C ASN A 178 6.37 -7.44 6.53
N PRO A 179 6.84 -6.74 5.48
CA PRO A 179 7.56 -7.37 4.38
C PRO A 179 8.92 -7.95 4.81
N ASP A 180 9.60 -7.35 5.80
CA ASP A 180 10.89 -7.86 6.29
C ASP A 180 10.73 -9.16 7.05
N GLY A 181 9.78 -9.19 8.00
CA GLY A 181 9.46 -10.41 8.72
C GLY A 181 8.98 -11.50 7.78
N TYR A 182 8.11 -11.15 6.82
CA TYR A 182 7.55 -12.12 5.87
C TYR A 182 8.67 -12.78 5.04
N GLU A 183 9.56 -12.00 4.45
CA GLU A 183 10.67 -12.55 3.68
C GLU A 183 11.65 -13.36 4.56
N TYR A 184 11.84 -12.95 5.82
CA TYR A 184 12.62 -13.72 6.79
C TYR A 184 12.03 -15.10 7.07
N THR A 185 10.69 -15.24 7.09
CA THR A 185 10.04 -16.56 7.24
C THR A 185 10.22 -17.48 6.05
N HIS A 186 10.49 -16.94 4.86
CA HIS A 186 10.77 -17.72 3.66
C HIS A 186 12.24 -18.13 3.51
N THR A 187 13.15 -17.47 4.23
CA THR A 187 14.60 -17.58 3.98
C THR A 187 15.41 -18.04 5.19
N ARG A 188 14.92 -17.83 6.42
CA ARG A 188 15.69 -18.06 7.65
C ARG A 188 14.90 -18.79 8.73
N ASP A 189 13.79 -18.21 9.19
CA ASP A 189 13.02 -18.76 10.32
C ASP A 189 11.52 -18.68 10.04
N ARG A 190 10.93 -19.83 9.67
CA ARG A 190 9.50 -19.95 9.34
C ARG A 190 8.59 -19.48 10.47
N MET A 191 9.02 -19.57 11.72
CA MET A 191 8.20 -19.22 12.89
C MET A 191 8.39 -17.78 13.37
N TRP A 192 9.17 -16.97 12.64
CA TRP A 192 9.35 -15.56 12.92
C TRP A 192 8.03 -14.78 12.85
N ARG A 193 7.75 -13.97 13.87
CA ARG A 193 6.49 -13.22 14.02
C ARG A 193 6.65 -11.70 13.86
N LYS A 194 7.73 -11.14 14.41
CA LYS A 194 7.92 -9.70 14.65
C LYS A 194 8.40 -8.97 13.38
N ASN A 195 8.56 -7.64 13.43
CA ASN A 195 9.35 -6.94 12.41
C ASN A 195 10.86 -7.30 12.52
N ARG A 196 11.73 -6.62 11.76
CA ARG A 196 13.18 -6.87 11.73
C ARG A 196 14.04 -5.75 12.31
N ALA A 197 13.45 -4.85 13.10
CA ALA A 197 14.20 -3.81 13.81
C ALA A 197 15.25 -4.44 14.74
N ARG A 198 16.40 -3.78 14.93
CA ARG A 198 17.45 -4.23 15.86
C ARG A 198 17.54 -3.27 17.04
N TYR A 199 17.62 -3.80 18.25
CA TYR A 199 17.83 -3.01 19.47
C TYR A 199 18.97 -3.59 20.28
N GLY A 200 20.01 -2.79 20.54
CA GLY A 200 21.15 -3.17 21.38
C GLY A 200 21.88 -4.46 20.97
N GLY A 201 21.78 -4.88 19.70
CA GLY A 201 22.44 -6.05 19.12
C GLY A 201 21.92 -7.42 19.54
N LYS A 202 21.29 -7.57 20.72
CA LYS A 202 20.86 -8.86 21.27
C LYS A 202 19.44 -9.26 20.87
N CYS A 203 18.53 -8.30 20.77
CA CYS A 203 17.13 -8.55 20.43
C CYS A 203 16.78 -7.96 19.05
N CYS A 204 16.06 -8.76 18.25
CA CYS A 204 15.53 -8.31 16.97
C CYS A 204 14.00 -8.41 16.98
N GLY A 205 13.37 -7.38 16.45
CA GLY A 205 11.95 -7.28 16.18
C GLY A 205 11.12 -6.72 17.33
N VAL A 206 10.09 -5.95 16.98
CA VAL A 206 8.95 -5.57 17.82
C VAL A 206 7.70 -6.28 17.29
N ASP A 207 6.80 -6.68 18.20
CA ASP A 207 5.47 -7.14 17.79
C ASP A 207 4.66 -5.94 17.28
N LEU A 208 4.41 -5.89 15.97
CA LEU A 208 3.73 -4.78 15.33
C LEU A 208 2.30 -4.59 15.86
N ASN A 209 1.61 -5.68 16.21
CA ASN A 209 0.25 -5.62 16.77
C ASN A 209 0.22 -5.31 18.28
N ARG A 210 1.36 -4.92 18.86
CA ARG A 210 1.47 -4.36 20.22
C ARG A 210 2.11 -2.98 20.24
N ASN A 211 2.42 -2.45 19.06
CA ASN A 211 3.19 -1.22 18.93
C ASN A 211 2.34 -0.06 18.38
N PHE A 212 1.07 -0.30 18.04
CA PHE A 212 0.12 0.80 17.79
C PHE A 212 0.08 1.74 18.99
N ARG A 213 0.00 3.05 18.74
CA ARG A 213 -0.30 4.03 19.79
C ARG A 213 -1.67 3.67 20.36
N GLN A 214 -1.68 2.96 21.47
CA GLN A 214 -2.88 2.79 22.29
C GLN A 214 -3.26 4.21 22.73
N TYR A 215 -4.42 4.70 22.29
CA TYR A 215 -4.99 5.97 22.72
C TYR A 215 -5.34 5.92 24.21
N THR A 216 -4.36 5.88 25.12
CA THR A 216 -4.58 5.95 26.56
C THR A 216 -4.27 7.33 27.16
N LYS A 217 -3.70 8.27 26.39
CA LYS A 217 -3.47 9.66 26.85
C LYS A 217 -4.28 10.72 26.10
N LEU A 218 -4.65 10.44 24.85
CA LEU A 218 -5.46 11.37 24.04
C LEU A 218 -6.93 11.33 24.46
N MET A 219 -7.49 10.15 24.78
CA MET A 219 -8.86 10.05 25.28
C MET A 219 -9.02 10.65 26.68
N GLU A 220 -8.02 10.58 27.58
CA GLU A 220 -8.09 11.32 28.84
C GLU A 220 -8.11 12.83 28.65
N LYS A 221 -7.34 13.36 27.69
CA LYS A 221 -7.33 14.80 27.40
C LYS A 221 -8.61 15.25 26.69
N VAL A 222 -9.14 14.46 25.75
CA VAL A 222 -10.39 14.76 25.04
C VAL A 222 -11.60 14.63 25.97
N ILE A 223 -11.66 13.60 26.81
CA ILE A 223 -12.74 13.46 27.81
C ILE A 223 -12.65 14.55 28.88
N LYS A 224 -11.45 14.91 29.37
CA LYS A 224 -11.28 16.04 30.30
C LYS A 224 -11.64 17.38 29.66
N TRP A 225 -11.34 17.57 28.37
CA TRP A 225 -11.70 18.77 27.61
C TRP A 225 -13.21 18.87 27.39
N GLU A 226 -13.90 17.77 27.07
CA GLU A 226 -15.36 17.75 26.86
C GLU A 226 -16.15 17.94 28.18
N ILE A 227 -15.65 17.39 29.30
CA ILE A 227 -16.22 17.60 30.65
C ILE A 227 -16.05 19.06 31.12
N GLN A 228 -14.94 19.72 30.79
CA GLN A 228 -14.77 21.16 31.07
C GLN A 228 -15.63 22.07 30.17
N LYS A 229 -15.98 21.60 28.97
CA LYS A 229 -16.84 22.33 28.03
C LYS A 229 -18.31 22.29 28.44
N THR A 230 -18.78 21.15 28.93
CA THR A 230 -20.18 20.94 29.38
C THR A 230 -20.48 21.57 30.75
N SER A 231 -19.47 21.74 31.61
CA SER A 231 -19.64 22.44 32.90
C SER A 231 -19.70 23.97 32.79
N ARG A 232 -19.54 24.55 31.58
CA ARG A 232 -19.75 25.98 31.29
C ARG A 232 -21.04 26.28 30.52
N ILE A 233 -21.91 25.31 30.31
CA ILE A 233 -23.20 25.47 29.60
C ILE A 233 -24.33 24.89 30.45
N LEU A 234 -24.61 25.56 31.57
CA LEU A 234 -25.96 25.67 32.11
C LEU A 234 -26.26 27.17 32.22
N PRO A 235 -26.85 27.79 31.19
CA PRO A 235 -27.45 29.10 31.37
C PRO A 235 -28.80 28.94 32.07
N ALA A 236 -29.03 29.87 32.98
CA ALA A 236 -30.29 30.17 33.65
C ALA A 236 -31.51 30.01 32.74
N VAL A 237 -32.46 29.20 33.19
CA VAL A 237 -33.89 29.35 32.85
C VAL A 237 -34.60 29.60 34.18
N LEU A 238 -34.57 30.86 34.61
CA LEU A 238 -35.48 31.38 35.63
C LEU A 238 -36.61 32.07 34.87
N VAL A 239 -37.75 31.40 34.76
CA VAL A 239 -38.97 31.93 34.16
C VAL A 239 -39.52 33.03 35.08
N GLN A 240 -39.51 34.28 34.60
CA GLN A 240 -40.37 35.34 35.11
C GLN A 240 -41.78 35.16 34.53
N THR A 241 -42.69 34.65 35.35
CA THR A 241 -44.12 34.98 35.34
C THR A 241 -44.43 35.31 36.80
N GLY A 242 -44.67 36.55 37.19
CA GLY A 242 -45.93 37.25 36.93
C GLY A 242 -46.69 37.34 38.26
N ALA A 243 -47.11 38.55 38.62
CA ALA A 243 -47.57 38.95 39.94
C ALA A 243 -48.85 38.27 40.45
N ILE A 244 -49.00 38.37 41.77
CA ILE A 244 -50.06 37.93 42.69
C ILE A 244 -51.37 38.73 42.45
N PRO A 245 -52.53 38.23 42.91
CA PRO A 245 -53.16 38.89 44.07
C PRO A 245 -53.42 37.98 45.27
#